data_AF-A0A2B7Y5D5-F1
#
_entry.id   AF-A0A2B7Y5D5-F1
#
_cell.length_a   1.000
_cell.length_b   1.000
_cell.length_c   1.000
_cell.angle_alpha   90.00
_cell.angle_beta   90.00
_cell.angle_gamma   90.00
#
_symmetry.space_group_name_H-M   'P 1'
#
loop_
_entity.id
_entity.type
_entity.pdbx_description
1 polymer ?
#
loop_
_entity_poly.entity_id
_entity_poly.type
_entity_poly.pdbx_seq_one_letter_code
_entity_poly.pdbx_strand_id
1 'polypeptide(L)'
;MAYLTSEQVKADQRRIRRLRVLANTPNSIIPGRTDTRWALLLVLRDLQEHVLVQMLSPEGKSVGVLKWSSYVLDDSVHKPLKEFEYYIDEWMTVAQVAAYGHGRNHYRVTKGDDRSGCRWWIFTVLNDLFEWDHFLQKVLEDALENMLSDSDIDYTALPGGNMRFFYPQYVRAEIVEDTTTSCAVHVKFSMNNKVRQTDFDEWEEYGRGARYLVHRNLNLLIDNPETPSSES
;
A
#
# COMPACT_ATOMS: atom_id res chain seq x y z
N MET A 1 -13.87 -19.00 -6.05
CA MET A 1 -13.44 -17.68 -5.57
C MET A 1 -14.45 -16.63 -6.04
N ALA A 2 -14.98 -15.79 -5.15
CA ALA A 2 -15.94 -14.75 -5.50
C ALA A 2 -15.35 -13.37 -5.18
N TYR A 3 -15.48 -12.41 -6.10
CA TYR A 3 -14.98 -11.05 -5.88
C TYR A 3 -15.86 -10.29 -4.90
N LEU A 4 -15.23 -9.53 -4.00
CA LEU A 4 -15.89 -8.63 -3.05
C LEU A 4 -15.96 -7.22 -3.65
N THR A 5 -17.07 -6.51 -3.40
CA THR A 5 -17.20 -5.09 -3.76
C THR A 5 -16.42 -4.21 -2.80
N SER A 6 -16.19 -2.94 -3.16
CA SER A 6 -15.51 -2.01 -2.26
C SER A 6 -16.30 -1.79 -0.97
N GLU A 7 -17.62 -1.76 -1.04
CA GLU A 7 -18.50 -1.57 0.11
C GLU A 7 -18.42 -2.77 1.05
N GLN A 8 -18.44 -3.99 0.50
CA GLN A 8 -18.31 -5.22 1.26
C GLN A 8 -16.99 -5.26 2.02
N VAL A 9 -15.88 -4.94 1.34
CA VAL A 9 -14.55 -4.94 1.95
C VAL A 9 -14.43 -3.87 3.05
N LYS A 10 -14.93 -2.65 2.79
CA LYS A 10 -14.91 -1.55 3.77
C LYS A 10 -15.76 -1.85 5.01
N ALA A 11 -16.82 -2.65 4.86
CA ALA A 11 -17.68 -3.06 5.95
C ALA A 11 -17.21 -4.37 6.64
N ASP A 12 -16.17 -5.03 6.13
CA ASP A 12 -15.76 -6.35 6.61
C ASP A 12 -14.97 -6.26 7.94
N GLN A 13 -15.71 -6.40 9.05
CA GLN A 13 -15.16 -6.35 10.41
C GLN A 13 -14.59 -7.71 10.88
N ARG A 14 -14.46 -8.71 10.00
CA ARG A 14 -13.88 -10.00 10.40
C ARG A 14 -12.42 -9.81 10.77
N ARG A 15 -12.02 -10.39 11.91
CA ARG A 15 -10.66 -10.26 12.45
C ARG A 15 -9.68 -11.15 11.71
N ILE A 16 -8.50 -10.61 11.48
CA ILE A 16 -7.40 -11.27 10.83
C ILE A 16 -6.48 -11.82 11.91
N ARG A 17 -6.11 -13.10 11.79
CA ARG A 17 -5.15 -13.77 12.68
C ARG A 17 -3.72 -13.55 12.22
N ARG A 18 -3.51 -13.60 10.91
CA ARG A 18 -2.20 -13.46 10.28
C ARG A 18 -2.36 -13.03 8.83
N LEU A 19 -1.35 -12.35 8.32
CA LEU A 19 -1.26 -11.93 6.93
C LEU A 19 -0.21 -12.79 6.23
N ARG A 20 -0.56 -13.32 5.06
CA ARG A 20 0.35 -14.11 4.23
C ARG A 20 0.60 -13.40 2.92
N VAL A 21 1.86 -13.34 2.49
CA VAL A 21 2.24 -12.88 1.16
C VAL A 21 2.49 -14.10 0.30
N LEU A 22 1.76 -14.18 -0.81
CA LEU A 22 1.83 -15.27 -1.77
C LEU A 22 2.57 -14.78 -3.02
N ALA A 23 3.72 -15.38 -3.32
CA ALA A 23 4.49 -15.10 -4.53
C ALA A 23 4.40 -16.28 -5.50
N ASN A 24 3.86 -16.03 -6.71
CA ASN A 24 3.83 -17.02 -7.80
C ASN A 24 4.83 -16.69 -8.92
N THR A 25 5.86 -15.91 -8.62
CA THR A 25 7.01 -15.63 -9.48
C THR A 25 8.31 -16.00 -8.75
N PRO A 26 9.37 -16.41 -9.47
CA PRO A 26 10.71 -16.54 -8.89
C PRO A 26 11.21 -15.20 -8.31
N ASN A 27 12.15 -15.23 -7.37
CA ASN A 27 12.69 -14.01 -6.75
C ASN A 27 13.26 -13.03 -7.78
N SER A 28 13.87 -13.57 -8.84
CA SER A 28 14.48 -12.78 -9.90
C SER A 28 13.42 -12.18 -10.84
N ILE A 29 13.51 -10.86 -11.04
CA ILE A 29 12.79 -10.20 -12.11
C ILE A 29 13.38 -10.67 -13.43
N ILE A 30 12.67 -11.53 -14.15
CA ILE A 30 13.08 -11.94 -15.49
C ILE A 30 12.74 -10.79 -16.45
N PRO A 31 13.72 -10.16 -17.13
CA PRO A 31 13.44 -9.09 -18.09
C PRO A 31 12.41 -9.55 -19.13
N GLY A 32 11.37 -8.74 -19.36
CA GLY A 32 10.29 -9.06 -20.29
C GLY A 32 9.19 -9.98 -19.73
N ARG A 33 9.23 -10.34 -18.44
CA ARG A 33 8.11 -11.01 -17.74
C ARG A 33 7.55 -10.10 -16.67
N THR A 34 6.23 -9.93 -16.70
CA THR A 34 5.51 -9.10 -15.75
C THR A 34 5.46 -9.75 -14.35
N ASP A 35 5.91 -9.04 -13.33
CA ASP A 35 5.81 -9.46 -11.92
C ASP A 35 4.39 -9.21 -11.36
N THR A 36 3.42 -9.95 -11.90
CA THR A 36 1.97 -9.71 -11.71
C THR A 36 1.30 -10.67 -10.74
N ARG A 37 2.06 -11.54 -10.07
CA ARG A 37 1.48 -12.66 -9.32
C ARG A 37 1.86 -12.70 -7.84
N TRP A 38 1.97 -11.52 -7.25
CA TRP A 38 2.08 -11.32 -5.82
C TRP A 38 0.70 -10.97 -5.26
N ALA A 39 0.32 -11.61 -4.15
CA ALA A 39 -0.96 -11.38 -3.48
C ALA A 39 -0.82 -11.36 -1.95
N LEU A 40 -1.76 -10.70 -1.28
CA LEU A 40 -1.97 -10.81 0.16
C LEU A 40 -3.11 -11.77 0.44
N LEU A 41 -2.91 -12.68 1.37
CA LEU A 41 -3.94 -13.55 1.91
C LEU A 41 -4.15 -13.22 3.38
N LEU A 42 -5.33 -12.70 3.69
CA LEU A 42 -5.74 -12.38 5.05
C LEU A 42 -6.40 -13.62 5.66
N VAL A 43 -5.70 -14.24 6.61
CA VAL A 43 -6.20 -15.43 7.31
C VAL A 43 -7.07 -14.98 8.47
N LEU A 44 -8.35 -15.30 8.43
CA LEU A 44 -9.31 -14.90 9.46
C LEU A 44 -9.18 -15.77 10.72
N ARG A 45 -9.50 -15.22 11.90
CA ARG A 45 -9.24 -15.86 13.21
C ARG A 45 -10.05 -17.14 13.44
N ASP A 46 -11.27 -17.18 12.91
CA ASP A 46 -12.28 -18.17 13.30
C ASP A 46 -12.91 -18.92 12.10
N LEU A 47 -12.33 -18.78 10.89
CA LEU A 47 -12.92 -19.31 9.66
C LEU A 47 -11.89 -20.07 8.81
N GLN A 48 -12.37 -21.08 8.08
CA GLN A 48 -11.66 -21.67 6.92
C GLN A 48 -11.64 -20.71 5.71
N GLU A 49 -12.32 -19.58 5.83
CA GLU A 49 -12.35 -18.53 4.83
C GLU A 49 -11.19 -17.55 5.03
N HIS A 50 -10.70 -17.07 3.91
CA HIS A 50 -9.66 -16.09 3.79
C HIS A 50 -10.11 -14.99 2.84
N VAL A 51 -9.45 -13.85 2.92
CA VAL A 51 -9.62 -12.77 1.94
C VAL A 51 -8.34 -12.67 1.13
N LEU A 52 -8.44 -12.92 -0.17
CA LEU A 52 -7.33 -12.75 -1.11
C LEU A 52 -7.38 -11.35 -1.71
N VAL A 53 -6.25 -10.66 -1.65
CA VAL A 53 -6.05 -9.33 -2.20
C VAL A 53 -4.95 -9.39 -3.25
N GLN A 54 -5.27 -9.03 -4.49
CA GLN A 54 -4.33 -9.13 -5.60
C GLN A 54 -4.54 -7.99 -6.58
N MET A 55 -3.44 -7.53 -7.17
CA MET A 55 -3.50 -6.57 -8.26
C MET A 55 -3.69 -7.34 -9.57
N LEU A 56 -4.82 -7.15 -10.24
CA LEU A 56 -5.09 -7.76 -11.54
C LEU A 56 -4.87 -6.73 -12.64
N SER A 57 -3.97 -7.02 -13.57
CA SER A 57 -3.86 -6.25 -14.82
C SER A 57 -4.62 -6.99 -15.93
N PRO A 58 -5.72 -6.43 -16.46
CA PRO A 58 -6.36 -7.00 -17.64
C PRO A 58 -5.37 -7.04 -18.80
N GLU A 59 -5.45 -8.09 -19.61
CA GLU A 59 -4.59 -8.24 -20.79
C GLU A 59 -4.67 -7.01 -21.70
N GLY A 60 -3.51 -6.51 -22.14
CA GLY A 60 -3.43 -5.32 -22.99
C GLY A 60 -3.65 -3.98 -22.29
N LYS A 61 -3.97 -3.95 -20.98
CA LYS A 61 -4.08 -2.70 -20.22
C LYS A 61 -2.78 -2.37 -19.50
N SER A 62 -2.43 -1.09 -19.49
CA SER A 62 -1.31 -0.52 -18.75
C SER A 62 -1.67 -0.17 -17.30
N VAL A 63 -2.74 -0.75 -16.75
CA VAL A 63 -3.26 -0.41 -15.43
C VAL A 63 -3.65 -1.69 -14.70
N GLY A 64 -3.01 -1.93 -13.55
CA GLY A 64 -3.43 -2.92 -12.57
C GLY A 64 -4.57 -2.37 -11.72
N VAL A 65 -5.53 -3.22 -11.40
CA VAL A 65 -6.67 -2.90 -10.52
C VAL A 65 -6.67 -3.85 -9.33
N LEU A 66 -6.74 -3.28 -8.13
CA LEU A 66 -6.82 -4.06 -6.90
C LEU A 66 -8.14 -4.84 -6.84
N LYS A 67 -8.05 -6.13 -6.56
CA LYS A 67 -9.20 -7.03 -6.42
C LYS A 67 -9.13 -7.78 -5.10
N TRP A 68 -10.28 -7.79 -4.45
CA TRP A 68 -10.53 -8.50 -3.21
C TRP A 68 -11.45 -9.67 -3.52
N SER A 69 -11.16 -10.83 -2.97
CA SER A 69 -11.97 -12.03 -3.18
C SER A 69 -12.12 -12.83 -1.90
N SER A 70 -13.31 -13.38 -1.68
CA SER A 70 -13.46 -14.45 -0.70
C SER A 70 -12.80 -15.70 -1.25
N TYR A 71 -11.93 -16.27 -0.44
CA TYR A 71 -11.08 -17.39 -0.81
C TYR A 71 -11.18 -18.45 0.27
N VAL A 72 -11.63 -19.64 -0.11
CA VAL A 72 -11.44 -20.83 0.72
C VAL A 72 -10.18 -21.48 0.19
N LEU A 73 -9.19 -21.70 1.05
CA LEU A 73 -7.97 -22.41 0.67
C LEU A 73 -8.36 -23.83 0.26
N ASP A 74 -8.45 -24.07 -1.04
CA ASP A 74 -8.34 -25.40 -1.61
C ASP A 74 -6.86 -25.60 -1.96
N ASP A 75 -6.14 -26.33 -1.11
CA ASP A 75 -4.69 -26.58 -1.18
C ASP A 75 -4.24 -27.20 -2.53
N SER A 76 -5.18 -27.60 -3.38
CA SER A 76 -4.91 -28.22 -4.67
C SER A 76 -4.79 -27.22 -5.84
N VAL A 77 -5.37 -26.01 -5.76
CA VAL A 77 -5.57 -25.18 -6.97
C VAL A 77 -4.52 -24.07 -7.12
N HIS A 78 -4.03 -23.45 -6.04
CA HIS A 78 -3.06 -22.34 -6.11
C HIS A 78 -1.96 -22.49 -5.05
N LYS A 79 -0.94 -23.33 -5.35
CA LYS A 79 0.27 -23.38 -4.51
C LYS A 79 1.22 -22.25 -4.90
N PRO A 80 1.47 -21.28 -4.01
CA PRO A 80 2.46 -20.25 -4.27
C PRO A 80 3.85 -20.88 -4.42
N LEU A 81 4.71 -20.24 -5.19
CA LEU A 81 6.13 -20.63 -5.24
C LEU A 81 6.82 -20.30 -3.91
N LYS A 82 6.41 -19.21 -3.26
CA LYS A 82 6.85 -18.82 -1.92
C LYS A 82 5.72 -18.21 -1.11
N GLU A 83 5.77 -18.42 0.19
CA GLU A 83 4.83 -17.88 1.15
C GLU A 83 5.60 -17.25 2.31
N PHE A 84 5.24 -16.01 2.65
CA PHE A 84 5.76 -15.30 3.82
C PHE A 84 4.60 -15.04 4.77
N GLU A 85 4.77 -15.39 6.04
CA GLU A 85 3.70 -15.30 7.04
C GLU A 85 4.07 -14.31 8.13
N TYR A 86 3.17 -13.36 8.39
CA TYR A 86 3.36 -12.30 9.36
C TYR A 86 2.22 -12.28 10.37
N TYR A 87 2.59 -12.26 11.66
CA TYR A 87 1.66 -12.07 12.75
C TYR A 87 1.37 -10.59 12.94
N ILE A 88 0.09 -10.29 13.06
CA ILE A 88 -0.44 -8.94 13.14
C ILE A 88 -1.15 -8.72 14.46
N ASP A 89 -1.41 -7.45 14.80
CA ASP A 89 -2.28 -7.07 15.90
C ASP A 89 -3.60 -7.85 15.86
N GLU A 90 -3.97 -8.41 17.01
CA GLU A 90 -5.10 -9.33 17.15
C GLU A 90 -6.49 -8.70 16.94
N TRP A 91 -6.55 -7.36 16.89
CA TRP A 91 -7.75 -6.57 16.68
C TRP A 91 -7.89 -6.10 15.24
N MET A 92 -6.92 -6.38 14.38
CA MET A 92 -6.97 -5.93 12.99
C MET A 92 -8.04 -6.69 12.19
N THR A 93 -8.79 -5.93 11.39
CA THR A 93 -9.91 -6.38 10.56
C THR A 93 -9.60 -6.22 9.06
N VAL A 94 -10.36 -6.92 8.21
CA VAL A 94 -10.27 -6.77 6.74
C VAL A 94 -10.52 -5.32 6.32
N ALA A 95 -11.51 -4.65 6.91
CA ALA A 95 -11.81 -3.24 6.66
C ALA A 95 -10.61 -2.32 6.95
N GLN A 96 -9.88 -2.57 8.03
CA GLN A 96 -8.69 -1.78 8.36
C GLN A 96 -7.57 -1.98 7.33
N VAL A 97 -7.27 -3.22 6.94
CA VAL A 97 -6.29 -3.50 5.87
C VAL A 97 -6.72 -2.84 4.55
N ALA A 98 -8.01 -2.89 4.23
CA ALA A 98 -8.53 -2.25 3.03
C ALA A 98 -8.42 -0.73 3.05
N ALA A 99 -8.48 -0.12 4.23
CA ALA A 99 -8.29 1.30 4.38
C ALA A 99 -6.84 1.74 4.05
N TYR A 100 -5.84 0.91 4.37
CA TYR A 100 -4.46 1.12 3.90
C TYR A 100 -4.28 0.91 2.39
N GLY A 101 -5.17 0.12 1.77
CA GLY A 101 -5.24 -0.03 0.32
C GLY A 101 -5.98 1.10 -0.41
N HIS A 102 -6.67 2.00 0.29
CA HIS A 102 -7.41 3.09 -0.35
C HIS A 102 -6.47 4.09 -1.05
N GLY A 103 -6.94 4.67 -2.16
CA GLY A 103 -6.10 5.47 -3.07
C GLY A 103 -5.11 4.65 -3.91
N ARG A 104 -4.65 3.49 -3.43
CA ARG A 104 -3.68 2.60 -4.09
C ARG A 104 -4.34 1.46 -4.88
N ASN A 105 -5.60 1.65 -5.28
CA ASN A 105 -6.39 0.66 -6.02
C ASN A 105 -5.96 0.51 -7.50
N HIS A 106 -5.13 1.44 -7.99
CA HIS A 106 -4.67 1.47 -9.37
C HIS A 106 -3.16 1.60 -9.40
N TYR A 107 -2.53 0.76 -10.21
CA TYR A 107 -1.10 0.79 -10.50
C TYR A 107 -0.89 1.03 -12.00
N ARG A 108 0.00 1.96 -12.39
CA ARG A 108 0.36 2.14 -13.80
C ARG A 108 1.46 1.16 -14.21
N VAL A 109 1.15 0.23 -15.11
CA VAL A 109 2.14 -0.62 -15.77
C VAL A 109 2.76 0.17 -16.93
N THR A 110 3.98 0.68 -16.78
CA THR A 110 4.68 1.34 -17.89
C THR A 110 5.16 0.32 -18.92
N LYS A 111 4.70 0.44 -20.18
CA LYS A 111 5.20 -0.38 -21.31
C LYS A 111 6.72 -0.22 -21.42
N GLY A 112 7.46 -1.30 -21.20
CA GLY A 112 8.93 -1.35 -21.25
C GLY A 112 9.61 -1.51 -19.89
N ASP A 113 8.90 -1.15 -18.81
CA ASP A 113 9.31 -1.39 -17.41
C ASP A 113 8.35 -2.40 -16.80
N ASP A 114 8.52 -3.67 -17.16
CA ASP A 114 7.70 -4.81 -16.69
C ASP A 114 7.96 -5.16 -15.20
N ARG A 115 8.56 -4.24 -14.43
CA ARG A 115 9.20 -4.54 -13.16
C ARG A 115 8.32 -4.12 -11.97
N SER A 116 8.01 -5.12 -11.14
CA SER A 116 7.70 -5.05 -9.69
C SER A 116 6.42 -4.37 -9.16
N GLY A 117 5.50 -3.87 -9.99
CA GLY A 117 4.32 -3.13 -9.49
C GLY A 117 3.47 -3.80 -8.39
N CYS A 118 3.18 -5.10 -8.54
CA CYS A 118 2.40 -5.83 -7.54
C CYS A 118 3.22 -6.08 -6.26
N ARG A 119 4.51 -6.32 -6.43
CA ARG A 119 5.45 -6.57 -5.35
C ARG A 119 5.69 -5.31 -4.51
N TRP A 120 5.89 -4.17 -5.16
CA TRP A 120 5.97 -2.86 -4.52
C TRP A 120 4.66 -2.49 -3.83
N TRP A 121 3.50 -2.76 -4.45
CA TRP A 121 2.21 -2.55 -3.79
C TRP A 121 2.11 -3.33 -2.47
N ILE A 122 2.47 -4.63 -2.47
CA ILE A 122 2.49 -5.42 -1.24
C ILE A 122 3.44 -4.81 -0.21
N PHE A 123 4.67 -4.46 -0.62
CA PHE A 123 5.63 -3.80 0.26
C PHE A 123 5.04 -2.54 0.89
N THR A 124 4.38 -1.66 0.12
CA THR A 124 3.78 -0.43 0.67
C THR A 124 2.65 -0.71 1.66
N VAL A 125 1.82 -1.75 1.44
CA VAL A 125 0.78 -2.14 2.41
C VAL A 125 1.44 -2.68 3.68
N LEU A 126 2.48 -3.50 3.56
CA LEU A 126 3.22 -4.01 4.72
C LEU A 126 3.92 -2.88 5.48
N ASN A 127 4.50 -1.92 4.77
CA ASN A 127 5.16 -0.76 5.35
C ASN A 127 4.18 0.12 6.10
N ASP A 128 3.00 0.42 5.53
CA ASP A 128 1.97 1.13 6.28
C ASP A 128 1.55 0.32 7.51
N LEU A 129 1.24 -0.96 7.38
CA LEU A 129 0.86 -1.75 8.55
C LEU A 129 1.96 -1.76 9.64
N PHE A 130 3.23 -1.71 9.26
CA PHE A 130 4.36 -1.57 10.18
C PHE A 130 4.42 -0.18 10.83
N GLU A 131 4.42 0.90 10.05
CA GLU A 131 4.44 2.31 10.52
C GLU A 131 3.26 2.65 11.42
N TRP A 132 2.19 1.84 11.36
CA TRP A 132 1.00 1.99 12.18
C TRP A 132 0.93 1.01 13.36
N ASP A 133 2.07 0.39 13.70
CA ASP A 133 2.31 -0.52 14.83
C ASP A 133 1.44 -1.80 14.80
N HIS A 134 1.03 -2.23 13.61
CA HIS A 134 0.18 -3.43 13.45
C HIS A 134 0.98 -4.73 13.28
N PHE A 135 2.31 -4.68 13.26
CA PHE A 135 3.18 -5.85 13.16
C PHE A 135 4.08 -6.01 14.38
N LEU A 136 4.32 -7.27 14.76
CA LEU A 136 5.33 -7.64 15.75
C LEU A 136 6.66 -7.96 15.03
N GLN A 137 7.53 -6.96 14.90
CA GLN A 137 9.00 -7.07 14.97
C GLN A 137 9.75 -8.04 14.00
N LYS A 138 9.61 -7.91 12.66
CA LYS A 138 10.61 -8.30 11.61
C LYS A 138 10.18 -8.11 10.14
N VAL A 139 8.95 -7.66 9.91
CA VAL A 139 8.29 -7.71 8.59
C VAL A 139 9.01 -6.90 7.51
N LEU A 140 9.57 -5.74 7.86
CA LEU A 140 10.19 -4.85 6.87
C LEU A 140 11.53 -5.35 6.35
N GLU A 141 12.38 -5.91 7.22
CA GLU A 141 13.66 -6.49 6.81
C GLU A 141 13.43 -7.68 5.87
N ASP A 142 12.53 -8.60 6.25
CA ASP A 142 12.14 -9.74 5.42
C ASP A 142 11.51 -9.30 4.09
N ALA A 143 10.68 -8.25 4.10
CA ALA A 143 10.06 -7.71 2.90
C ALA A 143 11.08 -7.01 1.99
N LEU A 144 11.99 -6.21 2.53
CA LEU A 144 13.07 -5.57 1.76
C LEU A 144 13.96 -6.63 1.10
N GLU A 145 14.40 -7.63 1.87
CA GLU A 145 15.28 -8.67 1.38
C GLU A 145 14.59 -9.59 0.36
N ASN A 146 13.35 -10.00 0.59
CA ASN A 146 12.72 -11.01 -0.27
C ASN A 146 11.91 -10.41 -1.42
N MET A 147 11.46 -9.17 -1.26
CA MET A 147 10.65 -8.50 -2.27
C MET A 147 11.51 -7.54 -3.10
N LEU A 148 12.41 -6.76 -2.49
CA LEU A 148 13.06 -5.66 -3.20
C LEU A 148 14.53 -5.93 -3.60
N SER A 149 15.23 -6.88 -2.97
CA SER A 149 16.69 -7.08 -3.18
C SER A 149 17.14 -7.50 -4.59
N ASP A 150 16.28 -8.15 -5.39
CA ASP A 150 16.65 -8.74 -6.69
C ASP A 150 16.13 -7.93 -7.89
N SER A 151 15.75 -6.68 -7.63
CA SER A 151 15.51 -5.72 -8.70
C SER A 151 16.74 -4.82 -8.79
N ASP A 152 17.29 -4.63 -10.00
CA ASP A 152 18.28 -3.57 -10.33
C ASP A 152 17.78 -2.14 -10.04
N ILE A 153 16.72 -1.99 -9.24
CA ILE A 153 16.16 -0.73 -8.81
C ILE A 153 16.94 -0.33 -7.57
N ASP A 154 17.76 0.70 -7.70
CA ASP A 154 18.38 1.36 -6.57
C ASP A 154 17.29 2.08 -5.76
N TYR A 155 16.74 1.40 -4.75
CA TYR A 155 15.75 1.97 -3.85
C TYR A 155 16.35 3.00 -2.89
N THR A 156 17.68 3.05 -2.76
CA THR A 156 18.40 4.00 -1.90
C THR A 156 18.70 5.32 -2.60
N ALA A 157 18.77 5.35 -3.93
CA ALA A 157 19.01 6.56 -4.73
C ALA A 157 17.73 7.35 -5.09
N LEU A 158 16.56 6.94 -4.60
CA LEU A 158 15.30 7.64 -4.86
C LEU A 158 14.77 8.28 -3.56
N PRO A 159 15.12 9.54 -3.26
CA PRO A 159 14.34 10.33 -2.32
C PRO A 159 12.91 10.41 -2.89
N GLY A 160 11.96 9.72 -2.26
CA GLY A 160 10.59 9.63 -2.76
C GLY A 160 10.21 8.42 -3.62
N GLY A 161 11.00 7.33 -3.56
CA GLY A 161 10.68 5.97 -4.03
C GLY A 161 9.45 5.79 -4.94
N ASN A 162 9.65 5.85 -6.25
CA ASN A 162 8.79 5.28 -7.29
C ASN A 162 7.25 5.49 -7.18
N MET A 163 6.82 6.63 -6.63
CA MET A 163 5.41 7.07 -6.71
C MET A 163 4.90 7.34 -8.14
N ARG A 164 5.73 7.18 -9.19
CA ARG A 164 5.28 7.22 -10.60
C ARG A 164 4.19 6.19 -10.90
N PHE A 165 4.03 5.22 -10.02
CA PHE A 165 3.18 4.05 -10.21
C PHE A 165 1.82 4.12 -9.53
N PHE A 166 1.66 4.95 -8.49
CA PHE A 166 0.44 5.04 -7.69
C PHE A 166 -0.08 6.47 -7.64
N TYR A 167 -1.40 6.60 -7.60
CA TYR A 167 -2.03 7.89 -7.35
C TYR A 167 -2.01 8.15 -5.83
N PRO A 168 -1.53 9.32 -5.37
CA PRO A 168 -1.53 9.64 -3.95
C PRO A 168 -2.97 9.83 -3.46
N GLN A 169 -3.20 9.42 -2.21
CA GLN A 169 -4.51 9.50 -1.58
C GLN A 169 -4.72 10.89 -0.97
N TYR A 170 -5.77 11.58 -1.40
CA TYR A 170 -6.16 12.82 -0.74
C TYR A 170 -6.67 12.56 0.69
N VAL A 171 -6.09 13.29 1.64
CA VAL A 171 -6.50 13.32 3.04
C VAL A 171 -6.68 14.76 3.49
N ARG A 172 -7.66 14.98 4.36
CA ARG A 172 -7.82 16.29 4.99
C ARG A 172 -6.75 16.43 6.07
N ALA A 173 -5.98 17.52 5.98
CA ALA A 173 -4.94 17.84 6.94
C ALA A 173 -5.08 19.27 7.44
N GLU A 174 -4.45 19.53 8.58
CA GLU A 174 -4.28 20.83 9.21
C GLU A 174 -2.78 21.11 9.32
N ILE A 175 -2.34 22.31 8.93
CA ILE A 175 -0.96 22.73 9.09
C ILE A 175 -0.88 23.51 10.39
N VAL A 176 -0.07 23.02 11.32
CA VAL A 176 0.03 23.51 12.70
C VAL A 176 1.44 24.01 12.94
N GLU A 177 1.57 25.24 13.41
CA GLU A 177 2.85 25.79 13.87
C GLU A 177 3.05 25.51 15.37
N ASP A 178 4.16 24.88 15.73
CA ASP A 178 4.56 24.75 17.13
C ASP A 178 5.21 26.05 17.62
N THR A 179 4.40 26.87 18.28
CA THR A 179 4.85 28.14 18.87
C THR A 179 5.68 27.97 20.15
N THR A 180 5.79 26.75 20.69
CA THR A 180 6.37 26.54 22.03
C THR A 180 7.84 26.18 22.02
N THR A 181 8.37 25.58 20.96
CA THR A 181 9.72 24.99 21.03
C THR A 181 10.66 25.23 19.85
N SER A 182 10.18 25.59 18.66
CA SER A 182 11.09 25.71 17.50
C SER A 182 10.55 26.43 16.26
N CYS A 183 9.32 26.98 16.29
CA CYS A 183 8.61 27.38 15.05
C CYS A 183 8.56 26.24 14.00
N ALA A 184 8.58 24.98 14.46
CA ALA A 184 8.41 23.85 13.55
C ALA A 184 6.99 23.85 13.01
N VAL A 185 6.88 23.67 11.69
CA VAL A 185 5.60 23.54 11.01
C VAL A 185 5.34 22.06 10.83
N HIS A 186 4.18 21.60 11.25
CA HIS A 186 3.78 20.21 11.12
C HIS A 186 2.49 20.06 10.33
N VAL A 187 2.36 18.93 9.64
CA VAL A 187 1.11 18.52 9.01
C VAL A 187 0.43 17.50 9.91
N LYS A 188 -0.75 17.85 10.40
CA LYS A 188 -1.60 16.97 11.21
C LYS A 188 -2.75 16.44 10.38
N PHE A 189 -2.93 15.13 10.35
CA PHE A 189 -4.01 14.49 9.59
C PHE A 189 -4.60 13.30 10.34
N SER A 190 -5.79 12.89 9.93
CA SER A 190 -6.46 11.71 10.48
C SER A 190 -6.63 10.66 9.40
N MET A 191 -6.16 9.44 9.68
CA MET A 191 -6.36 8.28 8.84
C MET A 191 -6.68 7.08 9.71
N ASN A 192 -7.69 6.30 9.35
CA ASN A 192 -8.10 5.09 10.07
C ASN A 192 -8.37 5.34 11.57
N ASN A 193 -9.06 6.44 11.90
CA ASN A 193 -9.37 6.89 13.25
C ASN A 193 -8.14 7.17 14.15
N LYS A 194 -6.95 7.26 13.58
CA LYS A 194 -5.72 7.65 14.26
C LYS A 194 -5.28 9.02 13.74
N VAL A 195 -4.87 9.88 14.66
CA VAL A 195 -4.28 11.19 14.35
C VAL A 195 -2.77 11.01 14.24
N ARG A 196 -2.17 11.54 13.18
CA ARG A 196 -0.72 11.57 12.99
C ARG A 196 -0.25 13.00 12.73
N GLN A 197 1.03 13.20 12.95
CA GLN A 197 1.76 14.43 12.71
C GLN A 197 3.07 14.08 12.02
N THR A 198 3.40 14.82 10.98
CA THR A 198 4.66 14.73 10.23
C THR A 198 5.25 16.13 10.08
N ASP A 199 6.54 16.23 9.86
CA ASP A 199 7.17 17.53 9.62
C ASP A 199 6.80 18.07 8.24
N PHE A 200 6.61 19.38 8.12
CA PHE A 200 6.14 19.99 6.87
C PHE A 200 7.17 19.87 5.74
N ASP A 201 8.46 19.80 6.06
CA ASP A 201 9.55 19.62 5.09
C ASP A 201 9.60 18.22 4.44
N GLU A 202 8.85 17.26 5.00
CA GLU A 202 8.63 15.94 4.40
C GLU A 202 7.60 15.97 3.25
N TRP A 203 6.95 17.12 3.02
CA TRP A 203 5.91 17.31 1.99
C TRP A 203 6.44 18.10 0.79
N GLU A 204 6.17 17.59 -0.41
CA GLU A 204 6.63 18.19 -1.66
C GLU A 204 5.45 18.70 -2.51
N GLU A 205 5.67 19.69 -3.37
CA GLU A 205 4.64 20.12 -4.32
C GLU A 205 4.24 18.98 -5.30
N TYR A 206 2.94 18.87 -5.57
CA TYR A 206 2.38 17.87 -6.47
C TYR A 206 1.45 18.46 -7.52
N GLY A 207 1.69 18.07 -8.77
CA GLY A 207 0.91 18.50 -9.92
C GLY A 207 1.39 19.81 -10.54
N ARG A 208 0.70 20.27 -11.59
CA ARG A 208 1.01 21.57 -12.21
C ARG A 208 0.42 22.69 -11.36
N GLY A 209 1.25 23.67 -11.03
CA GLY A 209 0.83 24.85 -10.26
C GLY A 209 0.72 24.62 -8.75
N ALA A 210 1.41 23.59 -8.22
CA ALA A 210 1.62 23.37 -6.79
C ALA A 210 0.35 23.32 -5.91
N ARG A 211 -0.84 23.11 -6.48
CA ARG A 211 -2.12 23.13 -5.75
C ARG A 211 -2.17 22.15 -4.57
N TYR A 212 -1.39 21.08 -4.63
CA TYR A 212 -1.36 20.05 -3.61
C TYR A 212 0.06 19.83 -3.12
N LEU A 213 0.17 19.37 -1.88
CA LEU A 213 1.41 18.82 -1.32
C LEU A 213 1.29 17.30 -1.23
N VAL A 214 2.39 16.59 -1.43
CA VAL A 214 2.47 15.14 -1.40
C VAL A 214 3.52 14.68 -0.40
N HIS A 215 3.12 13.77 0.47
CA HIS A 215 4.06 13.01 1.29
C HIS A 215 4.36 11.69 0.59
N ARG A 216 5.53 11.56 -0.02
CA ARG A 216 5.84 10.42 -0.89
C ARG A 216 5.90 9.09 -0.15
N ASN A 217 6.49 9.06 1.04
CA ASN A 217 6.61 7.83 1.82
C ASN A 217 5.24 7.29 2.26
N LEU A 218 4.31 8.19 2.60
CA LEU A 218 2.95 7.81 2.99
C LEU A 218 1.99 7.70 1.78
N ASN A 219 2.41 8.12 0.60
CA ASN A 219 1.58 8.28 -0.60
C ASN A 219 0.29 9.08 -0.32
N LEU A 220 0.42 10.19 0.42
CA LEU A 220 -0.68 11.07 0.81
C LEU A 220 -0.63 12.39 0.06
N LEU A 221 -1.81 12.96 -0.22
CA LEU A 221 -2.00 14.25 -0.86
C LEU A 221 -2.82 15.16 0.06
N ILE A 222 -2.42 16.42 0.21
CA ILE A 222 -3.15 17.46 0.95
C ILE A 222 -3.25 18.72 0.09
N ASP A 223 -4.12 19.65 0.46
CA ASP A 223 -4.14 20.97 -0.19
C ASP A 223 -2.87 21.76 0.18
N ASN A 224 -2.30 22.45 -0.80
CA ASN A 224 -1.22 23.41 -0.54
C ASN A 224 -1.84 24.73 -0.06
N PRO A 225 -1.57 25.17 1.18
CA PRO A 225 -2.12 26.42 1.72
C PRO A 225 -1.63 27.66 0.97
N GLU A 226 -0.49 27.59 0.27
CA GLU A 226 0.09 28.71 -0.46
C GLU A 226 -0.60 28.96 -1.82
N THR A 227 -1.40 28.00 -2.29
CA THR A 227 -2.17 28.17 -3.52
C THR A 227 -3.55 28.72 -3.16
N PRO A 228 -3.93 29.93 -3.62
CA PRO A 228 -5.24 30.47 -3.34
C PRO A 228 -6.30 29.49 -3.84
N SER A 229 -7.23 29.10 -2.96
CA SER A 229 -8.39 28.31 -3.32
C SER A 229 -9.10 29.04 -4.45
N SER A 230 -9.00 28.50 -5.66
CA SER A 230 -9.83 28.92 -6.78
C SER A 230 -11.26 28.49 -6.45
N GLU A 231 -11.94 29.28 -5.63
CA GLU A 231 -13.38 29.26 -5.50
C GLU A 231 -13.97 29.75 -6.83
N SER A 232 -14.64 28.84 -7.52
CA SER A 232 -15.75 29.12 -8.43
C SER A 232 -16.68 27.91 -8.40
#